data_AF-E6MDF1-F1
#
_entry.id   AF-E6MDF1-F1
#
_cell.length_a   1.000
_cell.length_b   1.000
_cell.length_c   1.000
_cell.angle_alpha   90.00
_cell.angle_beta   90.00
_cell.angle_gamma   90.00
#
_symmetry.space_group_name_H-M   'P 1'
#
loop_
_entity.id
_entity.type
_entity.pdbx_description
1 polymer ?
#
loop_
_entity_poly.entity_id
_entity_poly.type
_entity_poly.pdbx_seq_one_letter_code
_entity_poly.pdbx_strand_id
1 'polypeptide(L)' 'MQTDYLREFYPKGMDFSQIDEELKYYLELMNNRPRKCLGYKTPNEIIYEINAH' A
#
# COMPACT_ATOMS: atom_id res chain seq x y z
N MET A 1 -6.30 -12.14 -8.84
CA MET A 1 -5.31 -11.05 -8.96
C MET A 1 -6.07 -9.78 -8.68
N GLN A 2 -5.87 -9.17 -7.51
CA GLN A 2 -6.57 -7.96 -7.12
C GLN A 2 -5.51 -7.02 -6.57
N THR A 3 -5.06 -6.12 -7.43
CA THR A 3 -4.10 -5.08 -7.14
C THR A 3 -4.90 -3.80 -7.18
N ASP A 4 -5.32 -3.28 -6.02
CA ASP A 4 -5.73 -1.88 -5.96
C ASP A 4 -4.46 -1.10 -6.24
N TYR A 5 -4.40 -0.55 -7.44
CA TYR A 5 -3.28 0.27 -7.85
C TYR A 5 -3.51 1.64 -7.25
N LEU A 6 -2.45 2.26 -6.75
CA LEU A 6 -2.41 3.71 -6.47
C LEU A 6 -2.95 4.53 -7.66
N ARG A 7 -2.92 3.95 -8.87
CA ARG A 7 -3.47 4.46 -10.12
C ARG A 7 -5.00 4.59 -10.19
N GLU A 8 -5.75 3.95 -9.30
CA GLU A 8 -7.20 4.13 -9.20
C GLU A 8 -7.53 5.48 -8.54
N PHE A 9 -6.66 5.94 -7.63
CA PHE A 9 -6.82 7.20 -6.91
C PHE A 9 -5.99 8.33 -7.54
N TYR A 10 -4.82 8.00 -8.10
CA TYR A 10 -3.86 8.97 -8.63
C TYR A 10 -3.57 8.71 -10.11
N PRO A 11 -3.97 9.61 -11.02
CA PRO A 11 -3.67 9.47 -12.44
C PRO A 11 -2.15 9.48 -12.69
N LYS A 12 -1.74 8.90 -13.81
CA LYS A 12 -0.32 8.85 -14.20
C LYS A 12 0.23 10.27 -14.37
N GLY A 13 1.37 10.55 -13.73
CA GLY A 13 2.04 11.85 -13.81
C GLY A 13 1.64 12.83 -12.71
N MET A 14 0.83 12.39 -11.73
CA MET A 14 0.62 13.17 -10.51
C MET A 14 1.90 13.28 -9.70
N ASP A 15 2.19 14.47 -9.22
CA ASP A 15 3.33 14.74 -8.34
C ASP A 15 2.98 14.34 -6.91
N PHE A 16 3.81 13.47 -6.32
CA PHE A 16 3.71 13.02 -4.93
C PHE A 16 4.70 13.74 -4.01
N SER A 17 5.36 14.81 -4.49
CA SER A 17 6.32 15.59 -3.71
C SER A 17 5.70 16.17 -2.44
N GLN A 18 4.40 16.46 -2.45
CA GLN A 18 3.63 16.81 -1.27
C GLN A 18 2.80 15.61 -0.81
N ILE A 19 3.09 15.12 0.39
CA ILE A 19 2.32 14.03 1.00
C ILE A 19 1.01 14.62 1.53
N ASP A 20 -0.07 14.37 0.80
CA ASP A 20 -1.43 14.67 1.22
C ASP A 20 -1.91 13.69 2.32
N GLU A 21 -2.82 14.11 3.18
CA GLU A 21 -3.49 13.24 4.16
C GLU A 21 -4.29 12.14 3.46
N GLU A 22 -4.91 12.46 2.31
CA GLU A 22 -5.62 11.50 1.48
C GLU A 22 -4.67 10.39 0.96
N LEU A 23 -3.46 10.77 0.55
CA LEU A 23 -2.45 9.82 0.09
C LEU A 23 -2.05 8.86 1.20
N LYS A 24 -1.85 9.37 2.42
CA LYS A 24 -1.55 8.54 3.60
C LYS A 24 -2.67 7.56 3.88
N TYR A 25 -3.92 8.01 3.84
CA TYR A 25 -5.08 7.16 4.07
C TYR A 25 -5.14 5.98 3.09
N TYR A 26 -4.97 6.24 1.78
CA TYR A 26 -4.97 5.17 0.79
C TYR A 26 -3.76 4.24 0.91
N LEU A 27 -2.58 4.77 1.22
CA LEU A 27 -1.40 3.95 1.47
C LEU A 27 -1.60 3.02 2.67
N GLU A 28 -2.21 3.52 3.76
CA GLU A 28 -2.53 2.71 4.94
C GLU A 28 -3.52 1.60 4.62
N LEU A 29 -4.58 1.90 3.88
CA LEU A 29 -5.52 0.90 3.35
C LEU A 29 -4.82 -0.16 2.50
N MET A 30 -3.96 0.26 1.58
CA MET A 30 -3.21 -0.65 0.70
C MET A 30 -2.23 -1.54 1.46
N ASN A 31 -1.61 -1.01 2.53
CA ASN A 31 -0.61 -1.70 3.34
C ASN A 31 -1.21 -2.61 4.40
N ASN A 32 -2.45 -2.35 4.84
CA ASN A 32 -3.22 -3.20 5.76
C ASN A 32 -4.14 -4.20 5.03
N ARG A 33 -4.12 -4.22 3.69
CA ARG A 33 -4.93 -5.17 2.90
C ARG A 33 -4.23 -6.52 2.79
N PRO A 34 -4.89 -7.64 3.16
CA PRO A 34 -4.33 -8.97 3.01
C PRO A 34 -4.17 -9.35 1.53
N ARG A 35 -2.98 -9.84 1.15
CA ARG A 35 -2.69 -10.21 -0.25
C ARG A 35 -2.53 -11.71 -0.41
N LYS A 36 -3.23 -12.29 -1.38
CA LYS A 36 -3.15 -13.74 -1.67
C LYS A 36 -1.72 -14.21 -1.96
N CYS A 37 -0.92 -13.38 -2.65
CA CYS A 37 0.49 -13.71 -2.93
C CYS A 37 1.40 -13.71 -1.68
N LEU A 38 0.97 -13.08 -0.60
CA LEU A 38 1.65 -13.06 0.71
C LEU A 38 1.03 -14.09 1.67
N GLY A 39 0.26 -15.07 1.17
CA GLY A 39 -0.45 -16.02 2.02
C GLY A 39 -1.57 -15.37 2.85
N TYR A 40 -2.21 -14.33 2.33
CA TYR A 40 -3.20 -13.49 3.01
C TYR A 40 -2.66 -12.65 4.17
N LYS A 41 -1.33 -12.53 4.30
CA LYS A 41 -0.72 -11.50 5.15
C LYS A 41 -0.81 -10.12 4.49
N THR A 42 -0.75 -9.08 5.32
CA THR A 42 -0.68 -7.70 4.88
C THR A 42 0.77 -7.31 4.54
N PRO A 43 0.99 -6.37 3.61
CA PRO A 43 2.32 -5.80 3.39
C PRO A 43 2.99 -5.29 4.67
N ASN A 44 2.24 -4.63 5.56
CA ASN A 44 2.78 -4.16 6.84
C ASN A 44 3.30 -5.32 7.69
N GLU A 45 2.54 -6.40 7.86
CA GLU A 45 2.97 -7.58 8.64
C GLU A 45 4.28 -8.16 8.11
N ILE A 46 4.41 -8.33 6.80
CA ILE A 46 5.63 -8.84 6.17
C ILE A 46 6.82 -7.88 6.40
N ILE A 47 6.61 -6.57 6.26
CA ILE A 47 7.66 -5.57 6.49
C ILE A 47 8.11 -5.58 7.95
N TYR A 48 7.18 -5.66 8.91
CA TYR A 48 7.50 -5.79 10.32
C TYR A 48 8.27 -7.08 10.63
N GLU A 49 7.88 -8.21 10.02
CA GLU A 49 8.61 -9.49 10.14
C GLU A 49 10.05 -9.37 9.60
N ILE A 50 10.25 -8.74 8.44
CA ILE A 50 11.59 -8.56 7.84
C ILE A 50 12.48 -7.64 8.70
N ASN A 51 11.93 -6.53 9.20
CA ASN A 51 12.70 -5.55 9.98
C ASN A 51 13.04 -6.03 11.41
N ALA A 52 12.36 -7.07 11.89
CA ALA A 52 12.63 -7.66 13.20
C ALA A 52 13.77 -8.70 13.18
N HIS A 53 14.34 -8.99 12.00
CA HIS A 53 15.47 -9.90 11.77
C HIS A 53 16.74 -9.13 11.40
#